data_AF-A0A448X7P2-F1
#
_entry.id   AF-A0A448X7P2-F1
#
_cell.length_a   1.000
_cell.length_b   1.000
_cell.length_c   1.000
_cell.angle_alpha   90.00
_cell.angle_beta   90.00
_cell.angle_gamma   90.00
#
_symmetry.space_group_name_H-M   'P 1'
#
loop_
_entity.id
_entity.type
_entity.pdbx_description
1 polymer ?
#
loop_
_entity_poly.entity_id
_entity_poly.type
_entity_poly.pdbx_seq_one_letter_code
_entity_poly.pdbx_strand_id
1 'polypeptide(L)'
;MSRYASLARLKHYFAVDNSYVARKLMLLLFPYAHSSWALSYDHSGPVPPRSDINALDLYIPSMAFVTYLLMSGIVFGMQNRFSPEYLGLASSQALAWIVVEILLLYFMLYLFRIQISLTYLDLIAYSGYKFVG
;
A
#
# COMPACT_ATOMS: atom_id res chain seq x y z
N MET A 1 2.49 -27.06 2.50
CA MET A 1 3.49 -26.16 1.88
C MET A 1 2.97 -24.74 1.56
N SER A 2 1.69 -24.52 1.23
CA SER A 2 1.17 -23.20 0.77
C SER A 2 1.30 -22.05 1.78
N ARG A 3 1.15 -22.32 3.08
CA ARG A 3 1.22 -21.28 4.14
C ARG A 3 2.61 -20.66 4.33
N TYR A 4 3.67 -21.39 3.98
CA TYR A 4 5.05 -20.88 4.04
C TYR A 4 5.37 -20.02 2.82
N ALA A 5 4.80 -20.36 1.66
CA ALA A 5 4.96 -19.58 0.43
C ALA A 5 4.25 -18.21 0.50
N SER A 6 3.15 -18.10 1.25
CA SER A 6 2.48 -16.81 1.48
C SER A 6 3.25 -15.93 2.47
N LEU A 7 3.84 -16.51 3.52
CA LEU A 7 4.68 -15.78 4.49
C LEU A 7 5.98 -15.26 3.85
N ALA A 8 6.62 -16.05 3.00
CA ALA A 8 7.81 -15.61 2.26
C ALA A 8 7.49 -14.44 1.31
N ARG A 9 6.34 -14.49 0.63
CA ARG A 9 5.84 -13.40 -0.20
C ARG A 9 5.50 -12.15 0.61
N LEU A 10 4.81 -12.29 1.73
CA LEU A 10 4.52 -11.14 2.60
C LEU A 10 5.81 -10.48 3.09
N LYS A 11 6.80 -11.28 3.53
CA LYS A 11 8.12 -10.77 3.93
C LYS A 11 8.82 -10.00 2.80
N HIS A 12 8.62 -10.39 1.54
CA HIS A 12 9.17 -9.68 0.40
C HIS A 12 8.62 -8.25 0.28
N TYR A 13 7.31 -8.02 0.43
CA TYR A 13 6.71 -6.68 0.39
C TYR A 13 7.07 -5.77 1.58
N PHE A 14 7.50 -6.37 2.69
CA PHE A 14 7.97 -5.66 3.89
C PHE A 14 9.49 -5.56 3.96
N ALA A 15 10.22 -6.04 2.95
CA ALA A 15 11.67 -5.88 2.85
C ALA A 15 11.99 -4.45 2.41
N VAL A 16 11.90 -3.51 3.37
CA VAL A 16 12.03 -2.07 3.16
C VAL A 16 13.06 -1.50 4.14
N ASP A 17 13.82 -0.49 3.70
CA ASP A 17 14.79 0.24 4.52
C ASP A 17 14.42 1.74 4.63
N ASN A 18 14.90 2.43 5.66
CA ASN A 18 14.55 3.86 5.88
C ASN A 18 14.97 4.76 4.71
N SER A 19 16.11 4.47 4.07
CA SER A 19 16.57 5.21 2.90
C SER A 19 15.65 5.00 1.69
N TYR A 20 15.04 3.82 1.57
CA TYR A 20 14.05 3.55 0.54
C TYR A 20 12.78 4.36 0.79
N VAL A 21 12.25 4.33 2.03
CA VAL A 21 11.02 5.05 2.39
C VAL A 21 11.17 6.54 2.10
N ALA A 22 12.28 7.15 2.52
CA ALA A 22 12.53 8.57 2.27
C ALA A 22 12.55 8.91 0.77
N ARG A 23 13.24 8.10 -0.03
CA ARG A 23 13.30 8.29 -1.49
C ARG A 23 11.93 8.10 -2.14
N LYS A 24 11.16 7.10 -1.71
CA LYS A 24 9.83 6.81 -2.26
C LYS A 24 8.80 7.86 -1.86
N LEU A 25 8.87 8.41 -0.66
CA LEU A 25 8.04 9.58 -0.29
C LEU A 25 8.40 10.81 -1.12
N MET A 26 9.69 11.06 -1.35
CA MET A 26 10.13 12.16 -2.23
C MET A 26 9.64 11.97 -3.67
N LEU A 27 9.65 10.73 -4.17
CA LEU A 27 9.08 10.35 -5.46
C LEU A 27 7.57 10.65 -5.54
N LEU A 28 6.82 10.28 -4.50
CA LEU A 28 5.37 10.50 -4.44
C LEU A 28 5.01 11.99 -4.35
N LEU A 29 5.84 12.80 -3.66
CA LEU A 29 5.67 14.25 -3.59
C LEU A 29 6.08 14.96 -4.90
N PHE A 30 7.07 14.44 -5.61
CA PHE A 30 7.60 15.01 -6.85
C PHE A 30 7.64 13.97 -7.98
N PRO A 31 6.48 13.52 -8.50
CA PRO A 31 6.42 12.45 -9.49
C PRO A 31 7.13 12.81 -10.80
N TYR A 32 7.16 14.10 -11.16
CA TYR A 32 7.79 14.59 -12.39
C TYR A 32 9.33 14.60 -12.34
N ALA A 33 9.94 14.44 -11.16
CA ALA A 33 11.39 14.34 -11.04
C ALA A 33 11.93 12.95 -11.44
N HIS A 34 11.04 11.97 -11.69
CA HIS A 34 11.42 10.60 -11.98
C HIS A 34 11.20 10.23 -13.45
N SER A 35 12.27 9.78 -14.10
CA SER A 35 12.25 9.49 -15.54
C SER A 35 11.96 8.02 -15.88
N SER A 36 12.09 7.07 -14.96
CA SER A 36 12.08 5.63 -15.29
C SER A 36 11.18 4.80 -14.37
N TRP A 37 9.90 4.63 -14.71
CA TRP A 37 8.91 3.88 -13.92
C TRP A 37 8.92 2.35 -14.16
N ALA A 38 9.92 1.84 -14.88
CA ALA A 38 10.00 0.41 -15.18
C ALA A 38 10.40 -0.39 -13.93
N LEU A 39 9.69 -1.49 -13.67
CA LEU A 39 10.07 -2.47 -12.65
C LEU A 39 11.29 -3.26 -13.12
N SER A 40 12.28 -3.38 -12.24
CA SER A 40 13.45 -4.22 -12.44
C SER A 40 13.10 -5.67 -12.08
N TYR A 41 13.31 -6.57 -13.03
CA TYR A 41 13.13 -8.01 -12.86
C TYR A 41 14.51 -8.68 -12.83
N ASP A 42 14.76 -9.50 -11.81
CA ASP A 42 15.92 -10.37 -11.77
C ASP A 42 15.55 -11.76 -12.33
N HIS A 43 16.54 -12.60 -12.66
CA HIS A 43 16.34 -13.96 -13.20
C HIS A 43 15.50 -14.87 -12.28
N SER A 44 15.30 -14.48 -11.03
CA SER A 44 14.54 -15.21 -10.01
C SER A 44 13.14 -14.64 -9.72
N GLY A 45 12.74 -13.52 -10.35
CA GLY A 45 11.45 -12.86 -10.15
C GLY A 45 11.56 -11.34 -9.93
N PRO A 46 10.45 -10.67 -9.56
CA PRO A 46 10.48 -9.25 -9.23
C PRO A 46 11.43 -8.97 -8.05
N VAL A 47 12.23 -7.92 -8.20
CA VAL A 47 13.26 -7.51 -7.25
C VAL A 47 12.60 -6.93 -5.98
N PRO A 48 13.11 -7.23 -4.76
CA PRO A 48 12.52 -6.70 -3.54
C PRO A 48 12.63 -5.18 -3.45
N PRO A 49 11.71 -4.52 -2.69
CA PRO A 49 11.67 -3.06 -2.55
C PRO A 49 12.99 -2.40 -2.18
N ARG A 50 13.86 -3.04 -1.39
CA ARG A 50 15.20 -2.50 -1.06
C ARG A 50 16.03 -2.06 -2.27
N SER A 51 15.91 -2.80 -3.36
CA SER A 51 16.78 -2.70 -4.54
C SER A 51 16.13 -1.95 -5.72
N ASP A 52 14.81 -1.79 -5.72
CA ASP A 52 14.10 -1.04 -6.75
C ASP A 52 13.03 -0.13 -6.13
N ILE A 53 13.14 1.18 -6.39
CA ILE A 53 12.20 2.19 -5.91
C ILE A 53 10.79 2.00 -6.48
N ASN A 54 10.69 1.44 -7.69
CA ASN A 54 9.43 1.18 -8.38
C ASN A 54 8.73 -0.11 -7.91
N ALA A 55 9.41 -0.95 -7.14
CA ALA A 55 8.81 -2.17 -6.61
C ALA A 55 7.67 -1.84 -5.64
N LEU A 56 6.66 -2.70 -5.66
CA LEU A 56 5.48 -2.63 -4.80
C LEU A 56 5.87 -2.95 -3.36
N ASP A 57 5.46 -2.08 -2.43
CA ASP A 57 5.59 -2.33 -1.00
C ASP A 57 4.24 -2.16 -0.30
N LEU A 58 4.07 -2.92 0.79
CA LEU A 58 2.92 -2.83 1.68
C LEU A 58 3.23 -1.99 2.94
N TYR A 59 4.50 -1.65 3.16
CA TYR A 59 4.95 -0.89 4.32
C TYR A 59 4.43 0.55 4.28
N ILE A 60 4.66 1.28 3.18
CA ILE A 60 4.26 2.67 3.03
C ILE A 60 2.73 2.81 3.12
N PRO A 61 1.92 2.03 2.38
CA PRO A 61 0.47 2.02 2.56
C PRO A 61 0.00 1.77 3.99
N SER A 62 0.60 0.79 4.69
CA SER A 62 0.22 0.47 6.06
C SER A 62 0.57 1.60 7.04
N MET A 63 1.75 2.20 6.88
CA MET A 63 2.19 3.33 7.71
C MET A 63 1.39 4.60 7.41
N ALA A 64 1.01 4.83 6.16
CA ALA A 64 0.15 5.94 5.77
C ALA A 64 -1.25 5.81 6.42
N PHE A 65 -1.83 4.61 6.41
CA PHE A 65 -3.08 4.34 7.11
C PHE A 65 -2.99 4.60 8.62
N VAL A 66 -1.94 4.11 9.29
CA VAL A 66 -1.72 4.36 10.72
C VAL A 66 -1.53 5.87 10.98
N THR A 67 -0.77 6.55 10.15
CA THR A 67 -0.51 8.00 10.28
C THR A 67 -1.78 8.81 10.10
N TYR A 68 -2.63 8.45 9.12
CA TYR A 68 -3.95 9.08 8.92
C TYR A 68 -4.83 8.96 10.17
N LEU A 69 -4.87 7.79 10.79
CA LEU A 69 -5.61 7.58 12.04
C LEU A 69 -5.04 8.41 13.19
N LEU A 70 -3.72 8.38 13.39
CA LEU A 70 -3.07 9.17 14.43
C LEU A 70 -3.29 10.67 14.24
N MET A 71 -3.13 11.19 13.02
CA MET A 71 -3.38 12.59 12.68
C MET A 71 -4.83 12.98 12.93
N SER A 72 -5.79 12.15 12.51
CA SER A 72 -7.21 12.37 12.79
C SER A 72 -7.47 12.43 14.31
N GLY A 73 -6.88 11.50 15.07
CA GLY A 73 -6.97 11.50 16.54
C GLY A 73 -6.40 12.77 17.17
N ILE A 74 -5.26 13.27 16.68
CA ILE A 74 -4.65 14.51 17.16
C ILE A 74 -5.57 15.71 16.87
N VAL A 75 -6.13 15.80 15.66
CA VAL A 75 -7.04 16.91 15.27
C VAL A 75 -8.28 16.93 16.17
N PHE A 76 -8.91 15.78 16.42
CA PHE A 76 -10.06 15.70 17.32
C PHE A 76 -9.67 15.97 18.80
N GLY A 77 -8.46 15.56 19.20
CA GLY A 77 -7.88 15.88 20.51
C GLY A 77 -7.69 17.38 20.72
N MET A 78 -7.12 18.09 19.74
CA MET A 78 -6.94 19.55 19.80
C MET A 78 -8.26 20.31 19.89
N GLN A 79 -9.35 19.76 19.35
CA GLN A 79 -10.68 20.34 19.43
C GLN A 79 -11.42 20.02 20.74
N ASN A 80 -10.80 19.30 21.69
CA ASN A 80 -11.43 18.77 22.91
C ASN A 80 -12.69 17.92 22.63
N ARG A 81 -12.77 17.33 21.44
CA ARG A 81 -13.88 16.47 20.98
C ARG A 81 -13.40 15.04 20.72
N PHE A 82 -12.30 14.66 21.36
CA PHE A 82 -11.79 13.31 21.20
C PHE A 82 -12.80 12.31 21.75
N SER A 83 -13.29 11.47 20.86
CA SER A 83 -14.05 10.29 21.22
C SER A 83 -13.49 9.13 20.37
N PRO A 84 -13.19 7.97 21.00
CA PRO A 84 -12.62 6.83 20.31
C PRO A 84 -13.55 6.30 19.21
N GLU A 85 -14.85 6.58 19.30
CA GLU A 85 -15.85 6.23 18.29
C GLU A 85 -15.53 6.88 16.94
N TYR A 86 -15.10 8.14 16.90
CA TYR A 86 -14.72 8.81 15.65
C TYR A 86 -13.51 8.17 14.97
N LEU A 87 -12.54 7.71 15.76
CA LEU A 87 -11.37 7.01 15.24
C LEU A 87 -11.73 5.61 14.72
N GLY A 88 -12.60 4.91 15.45
CA GLY A 88 -13.16 3.63 15.03
C GLY A 88 -13.97 3.75 13.74
N LEU A 89 -14.79 4.79 13.60
CA LEU A 89 -15.54 5.07 12.38
C LEU A 89 -14.63 5.39 11.20
N ALA A 90 -13.64 6.28 11.38
CA ALA A 90 -12.70 6.64 10.31
C ALA A 90 -11.89 5.43 9.81
N SER A 91 -11.39 4.60 10.73
CA SER A 91 -10.68 3.36 10.40
C SER A 91 -11.57 2.35 9.69
N SER A 92 -12.79 2.12 10.19
CA SER A 92 -13.75 1.18 9.60
C SER A 92 -14.18 1.64 8.20
N GLN A 93 -14.44 2.94 8.02
CA GLN A 93 -14.82 3.51 6.73
C GLN A 93 -13.68 3.36 5.70
N ALA A 94 -12.44 3.69 6.10
CA ALA A 94 -11.27 3.54 5.23
C ALA A 94 -11.04 2.07 4.84
N LEU A 95 -11.14 1.13 5.79
CA LEU A 95 -11.03 -0.30 5.51
C LEU A 95 -12.16 -0.81 4.60
N ALA A 96 -13.40 -0.39 4.85
CA ALA A 96 -14.55 -0.75 4.03
C ALA A 96 -14.35 -0.32 2.57
N TRP A 97 -13.85 0.90 2.35
CA TRP A 97 -13.55 1.38 1.00
C TRP A 97 -12.46 0.57 0.29
N ILE A 98 -11.38 0.19 0.98
CA ILE A 98 -10.33 -0.68 0.41
C ILE A 98 -10.92 -2.04 0.00
N VAL A 99 -11.76 -2.64 0.85
CA VAL A 99 -12.41 -3.93 0.56
C VAL A 99 -13.32 -3.82 -0.67
N VAL A 100 -14.15 -2.78 -0.73
CA VAL A 100 -15.03 -2.53 -1.87
C VAL A 100 -14.22 -2.33 -3.16
N GLU A 101 -13.14 -1.56 -3.10
CA GLU A 101 -12.24 -1.31 -4.25
C GLU A 101 -11.60 -2.60 -4.77
N ILE A 102 -11.07 -3.44 -3.88
CA ILE A 102 -10.49 -4.74 -4.26
C ILE A 102 -11.55 -5.64 -4.90
N LEU A 103 -12.76 -5.70 -4.34
CA LEU A 103 -13.86 -6.50 -4.90
C LEU A 103 -14.28 -5.99 -6.27
N LEU A 104 -14.38 -4.67 -6.46
CA LEU A 104 -14.70 -4.06 -7.75
C LEU A 104 -13.60 -4.35 -8.78
N LEU A 105 -12.33 -4.27 -8.39
CA LEU A 105 -11.21 -4.63 -9.28
C LEU A 105 -11.29 -6.10 -9.68
N TYR A 106 -11.47 -7.02 -8.73
CA TYR A 106 -11.65 -8.44 -9.05
C TYR A 106 -12.84 -8.68 -9.97
N PHE A 107 -13.95 -8.01 -9.72
CA PHE A 107 -15.15 -8.10 -10.55
C PHE A 107 -14.89 -7.60 -11.97
N MET A 108 -14.24 -6.46 -12.14
CA MET A 108 -13.84 -5.95 -13.45
C MET A 108 -12.89 -6.92 -14.17
N LEU A 109 -11.85 -7.40 -13.49
CA LEU A 109 -10.91 -8.37 -14.08
C LEU A 109 -11.59 -9.66 -14.52
N TYR A 110 -12.57 -10.10 -13.73
CA TYR A 110 -13.41 -11.26 -14.06
C TYR A 110 -14.26 -10.99 -15.30
N LEU A 111 -14.96 -9.84 -15.37
CA LEU A 111 -15.79 -9.46 -16.51
C LEU A 111 -14.99 -9.32 -17.81
N PHE A 112 -13.83 -8.66 -17.76
CA PHE A 112 -12.98 -8.44 -18.93
C PHE A 112 -12.09 -9.65 -19.27
N ARG A 113 -12.14 -10.73 -18.47
CA ARG A 113 -11.29 -11.94 -18.61
C ARG A 113 -9.82 -11.60 -18.84
N ILE A 114 -9.31 -10.60 -18.13
CA ILE A 114 -7.90 -10.20 -18.24
C ILE A 114 -7.08 -11.17 -17.39
N GLN A 115 -6.20 -11.93 -18.04
CA GLN A 115 -5.23 -12.77 -17.33
C GLN A 115 -4.09 -11.89 -16.83
N ILE A 116 -4.22 -11.40 -15.60
CA ILE A 116 -3.14 -10.66 -14.94
C ILE A 116 -2.32 -11.62 -14.09
N SER A 117 -1.00 -11.54 -14.20
CA SER A 117 -0.03 -12.24 -13.33
C SER A 117 0.12 -11.60 -11.94
N LEU A 118 -0.68 -10.58 -11.61
CA LEU A 118 -0.62 -9.85 -10.34
C LEU A 118 -1.23 -10.67 -9.21
N THR A 119 -0.55 -10.68 -8.07
CA THR A 119 -1.00 -11.34 -6.85
C THR A 119 -2.01 -10.44 -6.13
N TYR A 120 -2.89 -11.03 -5.31
CA TYR A 120 -3.81 -10.28 -4.43
C TYR A 120 -3.09 -9.23 -3.56
N LEU A 121 -1.84 -9.47 -3.18
CA LEU A 121 -1.00 -8.52 -2.42
C LEU A 121 -0.61 -7.29 -3.25
N ASP A 122 -0.41 -7.44 -4.55
CA ASP A 122 -0.09 -6.31 -5.44
C ASP A 122 -1.29 -5.36 -5.54
N LEU A 123 -2.50 -5.91 -5.67
CA LEU A 123 -3.75 -5.15 -5.70
C LEU A 123 -3.96 -4.33 -4.41
N ILE A 124 -3.70 -4.95 -3.26
CA ILE A 124 -3.76 -4.27 -1.95
C ILE A 124 -2.70 -3.17 -1.87
N ALA A 125 -1.47 -3.45 -2.31
CA ALA A 125 -0.41 -2.46 -2.33
C ALA A 125 -0.81 -1.25 -3.18
N TYR A 126 -1.28 -1.46 -4.41
CA TYR A 126 -1.74 -0.39 -5.31
C TYR A 126 -2.88 0.45 -4.73
N SER A 127 -3.94 -0.19 -4.21
CA SER A 127 -5.07 0.53 -3.58
C SER A 127 -4.60 1.34 -2.37
N GLY A 128 -3.66 0.81 -1.58
CA GLY A 128 -3.20 1.44 -0.35
C GLY A 128 -2.33 2.68 -0.52
N TYR A 129 -1.71 2.93 -1.68
CA TYR A 129 -0.92 4.16 -1.89
C TYR A 129 -1.75 5.45 -1.85
N LYS A 130 -3.07 5.35 -1.98
CA LYS A 130 -4.00 6.48 -1.88
C LYS A 130 -3.96 7.21 -0.54
N PHE A 131 -3.45 6.59 0.52
CA PHE A 131 -3.37 7.23 1.84
C PHE A 131 -2.15 8.12 2.00
N VAL A 132 -1.22 8.10 1.04
CA VAL A 132 0.02 8.90 1.09
C VAL A 132 -0.17 10.30 0.51
N GLY A 133 -1.14 10.50 -0.40
CA GLY A 133 -1.44 11.79 -1.04
C GLY A 133 -2.92 12.12 -0.95
#